data_AF-A0A399Z7Q6-F1
#
_entry.id   AF-A0A399Z7Q6-F1
#
_cell.length_a   1.000
_cell.length_b   1.000
_cell.length_c   1.000
_cell.angle_alpha   90.00
_cell.angle_beta   90.00
_cell.angle_gamma   90.00
#
_symmetry.space_group_name_H-M   'P 1'
#
loop_
_entity.id
_entity.type
_entity.pdbx_description
1 polymer ?
#
loop_
_entity_poly.entity_id
_entity_poly.type
_entity_poly.pdbx_seq_one_letter_code
_entity_poly.pdbx_strand_id
1 'polypeptide(L)' 'MALSGIQIYKMLPQTNCKECGFPTCLAFAMKLAAKQVELGACPYVSEESKKQLA' A
#
# COMPACT_ATOMS: atom_id res chain seq x y z
N MET A 1 -8.25 -9.43 12.43
CA MET A 1 -8.21 -10.02 11.07
C MET A 1 -7.10 -9.33 10.32
N ALA A 2 -6.27 -10.04 9.56
CA ALA A 2 -5.30 -9.38 8.68
C ALA A 2 -6.06 -8.55 7.65
N LEU A 3 -5.64 -7.30 7.41
CA LEU A 3 -6.22 -6.48 6.35
C LEU A 3 -5.98 -7.18 5.01
N SER A 4 -7.05 -7.34 4.22
CA SER A 4 -6.93 -7.84 2.85
C SER A 4 -6.22 -6.80 1.98
N GLY A 5 -5.50 -7.23 0.95
CA GLY A 5 -4.85 -6.29 0.04
C GLY A 5 -5.83 -5.34 -0.66
N ILE A 6 -7.12 -5.70 -0.78
CA ILE A 6 -8.16 -4.81 -1.28
C ILE A 6 -8.47 -3.68 -0.28
N GLN A 7 -8.50 -3.97 1.03
CA GLN A 7 -8.69 -2.93 2.05
C GLN A 7 -7.51 -1.98 2.09
N ILE A 8 -6.29 -2.51 1.99
CA ILE A 8 -5.07 -1.69 1.90
C ILE A 8 -5.11 -0.82 0.64
N TYR A 9 -5.47 -1.39 -0.51
CA TYR A 9 -5.56 -0.66 -1.78
C TYR A 9 -6.46 0.59 -1.69
N LYS A 10 -7.59 0.49 -0.98
CA LYS A 10 -8.51 1.61 -0.77
C LYS A 10 -7.88 2.77 0.03
N MET A 11 -6.88 2.48 0.86
CA MET A 11 -6.15 3.47 1.66
C MET A 11 -4.92 4.03 0.92
N LEU A 12 -4.56 3.48 -0.24
CA LEU A 12 -3.45 3.99 -1.04
C LEU A 12 -3.90 5.15 -1.94
N PRO A 13 -2.95 5.94 -2.49
CA PRO A 13 -3.24 7.02 -3.43
C PRO A 13 -3.88 6.56 -4.76
N GLN A 14 -3.83 5.26 -5.07
CA GLN A 14 -4.38 4.66 -6.30
C GLN A 14 -3.89 5.28 -7.63
N THR A 15 -2.76 5.99 -7.60
CA THR A 15 -2.18 6.66 -8.78
C THR A 15 -1.52 5.70 -9.76
N ASN A 16 -1.15 4.49 -9.32
CA ASN A 16 -0.37 3.52 -10.09
C ASN A 16 0.92 4.11 -10.68
N CYS A 17 1.57 5.05 -9.97
CA CYS A 17 2.77 5.78 -10.40
C CYS A 17 4.02 4.92 -10.63
N LYS A 18 4.08 3.71 -10.03
CA LYS A 18 5.21 2.77 -10.08
C LYS A 18 6.50 3.23 -9.40
N GLU A 19 6.50 4.36 -8.69
CA GLU A 19 7.68 4.86 -7.97
C GLU A 19 8.09 4.00 -6.77
N CYS A 20 7.19 3.17 -6.26
CA CYS A 20 7.48 2.15 -5.25
C CYS A 20 8.05 0.84 -5.84
N GLY A 21 8.28 0.78 -7.16
CA GLY A 21 8.79 -0.41 -7.85
C GLY A 21 7.73 -1.46 -8.22
N PHE A 22 6.45 -1.22 -7.90
CA PHE A 22 5.34 -2.12 -8.23
C PHE A 22 4.55 -1.63 -9.45
N PRO A 23 4.03 -2.54 -10.31
CA PRO A 23 3.33 -2.17 -11.53
C PRO A 23 1.99 -1.45 -11.26
N THR A 24 1.37 -1.68 -10.10
CA THR A 24 0.11 -1.05 -9.66
C THR A 24 0.08 -0.89 -8.14
N CYS A 25 -0.75 0.04 -7.65
CA CYS A 25 -1.03 0.20 -6.22
C CYS A 25 -1.67 -1.07 -5.63
N LEU A 26 -2.45 -1.82 -6.41
CA LEU A 26 -3.01 -3.10 -5.96
C LEU A 26 -1.92 -4.15 -5.75
N ALA A 27 -0.94 -4.24 -6.66
CA ALA A 27 0.18 -5.15 -6.50
C ALA A 27 1.00 -4.81 -5.24
N PHE A 28 1.27 -3.52 -5.00
CA PHE A 28 1.89 -3.04 -3.76
C PHE A 28 1.05 -3.42 -2.53
N ALA A 29 -0.27 -3.18 -2.57
CA ALA A 29 -1.18 -3.50 -1.47
C ALA A 29 -1.21 -5.00 -1.12
N MET A 30 -1.16 -5.88 -2.12
CA MET A 30 -1.09 -7.34 -1.90
C MET A 30 0.23 -7.74 -1.24
N LYS A 31 1.35 -7.14 -1.67
CA LYS A 31 2.66 -7.37 -1.07
C LYS A 31 2.74 -6.83 0.35
N LEU A 32 2.12 -5.69 0.62
CA LEU A 32 2.03 -5.10 1.95
C LEU A 32 1.16 -5.96 2.88
N ALA A 33 0.00 -6.45 2.40
CA ALA A 33 -0.84 -7.39 3.15
C ALA A 33 -0.11 -8.69 3.49
N ALA A 34 0.76 -9.15 2.60
CA ALA A 34 1.61 -10.33 2.81
C ALA A 34 2.88 -10.02 3.65
N LYS A 35 3.06 -8.79 4.15
CA LYS A 35 4.25 -8.33 4.87
C LYS A 35 5.57 -8.51 4.10
N GLN A 36 5.50 -8.47 2.77
CA GLN A 36 6.66 -8.61 1.87
C GLN A 36 7.28 -7.25 1.49
N VAL A 37 6.64 -6.15 1.84
CA VAL A 37 7.12 -4.78 1.65
C VAL A 37 6.61 -3.91 2.79
N GLU A 38 7.33 -2.85 3.11
CA GLU A 38 6.91 -1.86 4.10
C GLU A 38 6.09 -0.73 3.47
N LEU A 39 5.18 -0.15 4.24
CA LEU A 39 4.34 0.97 3.80
C LEU A 39 5.16 2.18 3.34
N GLY A 40 6.33 2.40 3.96
CA GLY A 40 7.26 3.47 3.62
C GLY A 40 7.85 3.40 2.21
N ALA A 41 7.73 2.28 1.50
CA ALA A 41 8.16 2.17 0.12
C ALA A 41 7.28 2.97 -0.85
N CYS A 42 6.07 3.36 -0.46
CA CYS A 42 5.23 4.26 -1.25
C CYS A 42 5.50 5.73 -0.87
N PRO A 43 6.08 6.56 -1.76
CA PRO A 43 6.41 7.96 -1.43
C PRO A 43 5.17 8.85 -1.26
N TYR A 44 4.02 8.41 -1.74
CA TYR A 44 2.78 9.18 -1.75
C TYR A 44 1.75 8.74 -0.70
N VAL A 45 2.08 7.78 0.16
CA VAL A 45 1.16 7.34 1.21
C VAL A 45 0.90 8.51 2.18
N SER A 46 -0.39 8.79 2.42
CA SER A 46 -0.81 9.84 3.34
C SER A 46 -0.52 9.45 4.79
N GLU A 47 -0.32 10.44 5.65
CA GLU A 47 -0.12 10.24 7.09
C GLU A 47 -1.32 9.54 7.75
N GLU A 48 -2.53 9.73 7.24
CA GLU A 48 -3.72 9.02 7.70
C GLU A 48 -3.62 7.51 7.41
N SER A 49 -3.25 7.15 6.17
CA SER A 49 -3.06 5.76 5.80
C SER A 49 -1.91 5.11 6.56
N LYS A 50 -0.86 5.86 6.90
CA LYS A 50 0.22 5.38 7.80
C LYS A 50 -0.31 4.98 9.17
N LYS A 51 -1.21 5.76 9.75
CA LYS A 51 -1.81 5.45 11.07
C LYS A 51 -2.74 4.25 11.01
N GLN A 52 -3.47 4.07 9.92
CA GLN A 52 -4.43 2.96 9.75
C GLN A 52 -3.77 1.64 9.36
N LEU A 53 -2.59 1.69 8.73
CA LEU A 53 -1.84 0.52 8.23
C LEU A 53 -0.62 0.16 9.09
N ALA A 54 -0.40 0.86 10.20
CA ALA A 54 0.62 0.55 11.21
C ALA A 54 0.29 -0.72 12.01
#